data_AF-A0A9P1EKE3-F1
#
_entry.id   AF-A0A9P1EKE3-F1
#
_cell.length_a   1.000
_cell.length_b   1.000
_cell.length_c   1.000
_cell.angle_alpha   90.00
_cell.angle_beta   90.00
_cell.angle_gamma   90.00
#
_symmetry.space_group_name_H-M   'P 1'
#
loop_
_entity.id
_entity.type
_entity.pdbx_description
1 polymer ?
#
loop_
_entity_poly.entity_id
_entity_poly.type
_entity_poly.pdbx_seq_one_letter_code
_entity_poly.pdbx_strand_id
1 'polypeptide(L)'
;MLQCQLKRNVLQKRGKKEHHLWKKRDSTGSGQKALNLVRIISGLPNEKNVVYGALDRWVAWETEFPVIAAAKALRILRKRRQWTQLIQVAKWMLGKGQGATMGTYGLLLLAFDMDHRADEAVMLWNMILHTHTRSISKWLFSRIISLYDHHNMPDKIIEVFCRHGRVICNS
;
A
#
# COMPACT_ATOMS: atom_id res chain seq x y z
N MET A 1 49.15 24.52 58.86
CA MET A 1 49.85 23.24 59.04
C MET A 1 49.22 22.23 58.08
N LEU A 2 50.07 21.59 57.27
CA LEU A 2 49.86 20.47 56.34
C LEU A 2 48.90 20.55 55.13
N GLN A 3 49.56 20.60 53.97
CA GLN A 3 49.17 20.06 52.66
C GLN A 3 48.75 18.58 52.73
N CYS A 4 47.89 18.14 51.81
CA CYS A 4 48.15 16.90 51.07
C CYS A 4 47.31 16.83 49.78
N GLN A 5 47.98 16.98 48.64
CA GLN A 5 47.50 16.50 47.35
C GLN A 5 47.80 15.01 47.20
N LEU A 6 46.86 14.26 46.62
CA LEU A 6 47.16 12.96 45.99
C LEU A 6 46.58 12.94 44.57
N LYS A 7 47.49 12.70 43.61
CA LYS A 7 47.32 12.76 42.17
C LYS A 7 46.70 11.47 41.61
N ARG A 8 45.87 11.68 40.56
CA ARG A 8 45.64 10.91 39.32
C ARG A 8 45.24 9.43 39.41
N ASN A 9 44.16 9.12 38.70
CA ASN A 9 44.28 8.17 37.59
C ASN A 9 43.41 8.55 36.39
N VAL A 10 44.03 8.44 35.22
CA VAL A 10 43.53 8.73 33.89
C VAL A 10 42.59 7.61 33.45
N LEU A 11 41.35 7.93 33.12
CA LEU A 11 40.53 7.08 32.25
C LEU A 11 40.04 7.93 31.08
N GLN A 12 40.84 7.90 30.01
CA GLN A 12 40.43 8.33 28.68
C GLN A 12 39.12 7.62 28.31
N LYS A 13 38.00 8.35 28.36
CA LYS A 13 36.76 7.89 27.73
C LYS A 13 36.94 8.06 26.22
N ARG A 14 37.37 6.97 25.60
CA ARG A 14 37.43 6.75 24.15
C ARG A 14 36.08 7.16 23.55
N GLY A 15 36.05 8.30 22.86
CA GLY A 15 34.85 8.77 22.16
C GLY A 15 34.39 7.68 21.20
N LYS A 16 33.19 7.13 21.46
CA LYS A 16 32.55 6.21 20.53
C LYS A 16 32.29 7.01 19.24
N LYS A 17 33.02 6.69 18.19
CA LYS A 17 32.70 7.13 16.83
C LYS A 17 31.38 6.47 16.46
N GLU A 18 30.30 7.24 16.56
CA GLU A 18 29.01 6.84 16.01
C GLU A 18 29.15 6.72 14.50
N HIS A 19 28.96 5.51 13.98
CA HIS A 19 28.89 5.29 12.55
C HIS A 19 27.54 5.82 12.06
N HIS A 20 27.52 7.05 11.54
CA HIS A 20 26.35 7.67 10.87
C HIS A 20 25.97 7.00 9.53
N LEU A 21 26.09 5.67 9.41
CA LEU A 21 25.89 4.92 8.18
C LEU A 21 24.46 4.37 8.02
N TRP A 22 23.54 4.72 8.93
CA TRP A 22 22.12 4.60 8.64
C TRP A 22 21.63 5.91 8.03
N LYS A 23 21.87 6.09 6.72
CA LYS A 23 21.13 7.10 5.96
C LYS A 23 19.64 6.84 6.22
N LYS A 24 19.00 7.69 7.02
CA LYS A 24 17.54 7.73 7.12
C LYS A 24 17.04 7.81 5.69
N ARG A 25 16.37 6.76 5.19
CA ARG A 25 15.61 6.87 3.95
C ARG A 25 14.60 7.98 4.18
N ASP A 26 14.73 9.10 3.48
CA ASP A 26 14.00 10.33 3.73
C ASP A 26 12.49 10.10 3.86
N SER A 27 12.04 9.96 5.11
CA SER A 27 10.62 9.80 5.44
C SER A 27 9.86 11.08 5.10
N THR A 28 10.54 12.23 5.18
CA THR A 28 10.08 13.56 4.76
C THR A 28 9.93 13.66 3.24
N GLY A 29 10.93 13.24 2.46
CA GLY A 29 10.92 13.34 1.00
C GLY A 29 9.81 12.50 0.36
N SER A 30 9.62 11.27 0.83
CA SER A 30 8.53 10.40 0.35
C SER A 30 7.14 10.92 0.72
N GLY A 31 6.99 11.68 1.81
CA GLY A 31 5.75 12.36 2.17
C GLY A 31 5.41 13.49 1.19
N GLN A 32 6.39 14.34 0.88
CA GLN A 32 6.22 15.42 -0.09
C GLN A 32 5.92 14.90 -1.50
N LYS A 33 6.63 13.84 -1.94
CA LYS A 33 6.35 13.16 -3.22
C LYS A 33 4.92 12.62 -3.29
N ALA A 34 4.43 12.02 -2.20
CA ALA A 34 3.05 11.55 -2.12
C ALA A 34 2.04 12.68 -2.23
N LEU A 35 2.28 13.81 -1.57
CA LEU A 35 1.41 14.99 -1.66
C LEU A 35 1.41 15.58 -3.09
N ASN A 36 2.58 15.65 -3.73
CA ASN A 36 2.69 16.09 -5.12
C ASN A 36 1.90 15.18 -6.06
N LEU A 37 2.03 13.85 -5.89
CA LEU A 37 1.28 12.87 -6.67
C LEU A 37 -0.23 13.07 -6.51
N VAL A 38 -0.71 13.19 -5.27
CA VAL A 38 -2.14 13.42 -4.98
C VAL A 38 -2.62 14.72 -5.60
N ARG A 39 -1.81 15.80 -5.54
CA ARG A 39 -2.16 17.08 -6.17
C ARG A 39 -2.31 16.95 -7.68
N ILE A 40 -1.40 16.25 -8.35
CA ILE A 40 -1.44 16.02 -9.80
C ILE A 40 -2.72 15.27 -10.15
N ILE A 41 -2.96 14.10 -9.56
CA ILE A 41 -4.10 13.24 -9.94
C ILE A 41 -5.46 13.83 -9.56
N SER A 42 -5.57 14.57 -8.46
CA SER A 42 -6.84 15.22 -8.08
C SER A 42 -7.25 16.33 -9.05
N GLY A 43 -6.32 16.85 -9.87
CA GLY A 43 -6.60 17.91 -10.85
C GLY A 43 -6.85 17.39 -12.28
N LEU A 44 -6.83 16.08 -12.50
CA LEU A 44 -7.00 15.49 -13.83
C LEU A 44 -8.43 15.01 -14.07
N PRO A 45 -8.89 15.00 -15.34
CA PRO A 45 -10.11 14.27 -15.69
C PRO A 45 -9.92 12.77 -15.42
N ASN A 46 -11.00 12.06 -15.09
CA ASN A 46 -10.96 10.63 -14.74
C ASN A 46 -10.73 9.69 -15.94
N GLU A 47 -10.15 10.20 -17.03
CA GLU A 47 -9.80 9.44 -18.22
C GLU A 47 -8.51 8.65 -17.99
N LYS A 48 -8.57 7.33 -18.24
CA LYS A 48 -7.45 6.42 -18.03
C LYS A 48 -6.16 6.90 -18.67
N ASN A 49 -6.20 7.32 -19.93
CA ASN A 49 -5.01 7.71 -20.70
C ASN A 49 -4.34 8.97 -20.12
N VAL A 50 -5.15 9.96 -19.71
CA VAL A 50 -4.65 11.20 -19.11
C VAL A 50 -4.01 10.92 -17.75
N VAL A 51 -4.68 10.14 -16.91
CA VAL A 51 -4.17 9.79 -15.58
C VAL A 51 -2.91 8.95 -15.69
N TYR A 52 -2.89 7.91 -16.53
CA TYR A 52 -1.74 7.03 -16.67
C TYR A 52 -0.55 7.76 -17.30
N GLY A 53 -0.78 8.63 -18.28
CA GLY A 53 0.27 9.47 -18.85
C GLY A 53 0.84 10.49 -17.86
N ALA A 54 0.05 10.98 -16.91
CA ALA A 54 0.56 11.82 -15.82
C ALA A 54 1.36 11.01 -14.78
N LEU A 55 0.89 9.81 -14.43
CA LEU A 55 1.60 8.90 -13.52
C LEU A 55 2.94 8.42 -14.10
N ASP A 56 2.97 8.13 -15.40
CA ASP A 56 4.19 7.74 -16.11
C ASP A 56 5.21 8.90 -16.16
N ARG A 57 4.75 10.14 -16.42
CA ARG A 57 5.61 11.32 -16.31
C ARG A 57 6.09 11.59 -14.89
N TRP A 58 5.28 11.30 -13.89
CA TRP A 58 5.64 11.48 -12.48
C TRP A 58 6.78 10.54 -12.06
N VAL A 59 6.82 9.31 -12.59
CA VAL A 59 7.91 8.36 -12.30
C VAL A 59 9.11 8.50 -13.25
N ALA A 60 8.96 9.13 -14.42
CA ALA A 60 9.99 9.19 -15.45
C ALA A 60 11.34 9.79 -15.00
N TRP A 61 11.32 10.66 -13.99
CA TRP A 61 12.52 11.32 -13.45
C TRP A 61 13.05 10.68 -12.17
N GLU A 62 12.49 9.53 -11.77
CA GLU A 62 12.89 8.80 -10.57
C GLU A 62 13.91 7.71 -10.93
N THR A 63 14.99 7.63 -10.17
CA THR A 63 16.03 6.61 -10.33
C THR A 63 15.57 5.22 -9.96
N GLU A 64 14.61 5.13 -9.03
CA GLU A 64 13.97 3.89 -8.59
C GLU A 64 12.47 4.12 -8.48
N PHE A 65 11.66 3.08 -8.72
CA PHE A 65 10.21 3.21 -8.62
C PHE A 65 9.80 3.66 -7.20
N PRO A 66 9.08 4.79 -7.06
CA PRO A 66 8.82 5.40 -5.75
C PRO A 66 7.65 4.72 -5.00
N VAL A 67 7.75 3.40 -4.76
CA VAL A 67 6.70 2.56 -4.13
C VAL A 67 6.21 3.15 -2.80
N ILE A 68 7.13 3.64 -1.96
CA ILE A 68 6.79 4.22 -0.65
C ILE A 68 5.95 5.49 -0.81
N ALA A 69 6.29 6.36 -1.77
CA ALA A 69 5.53 7.58 -2.03
C ALA A 69 4.15 7.25 -2.62
N ALA A 70 4.06 6.30 -3.55
CA ALA A 70 2.80 5.84 -4.11
C ALA A 70 1.89 5.20 -3.04
N ALA A 71 2.45 4.36 -2.16
CA ALA A 71 1.69 3.78 -1.03
C ALA A 71 1.19 4.85 -0.05
N LYS A 72 2.00 5.89 0.23
CA LYS A 72 1.57 7.05 1.02
C LYS A 72 0.45 7.83 0.31
N ALA A 73 0.53 8.01 -1.00
CA ALA A 73 -0.50 8.68 -1.79
C ALA A 73 -1.84 7.92 -1.73
N LEU A 74 -1.82 6.60 -1.92
CA LEU A 74 -3.01 5.75 -1.76
C LEU A 74 -3.66 5.92 -0.38
N ARG A 75 -2.85 6.02 0.69
CA ARG A 75 -3.35 6.27 2.05
C ARG A 75 -4.02 7.64 2.20
N ILE A 76 -3.48 8.67 1.53
CA ILE A 76 -4.06 10.01 1.53
C ILE A 76 -5.38 10.03 0.76
N LEU A 77 -5.43 9.44 -0.45
CA LEU A 77 -6.64 9.33 -1.26
C LEU A 77 -7.75 8.60 -0.51
N ARG A 78 -7.40 7.50 0.18
CA ARG A 78 -8.35 6.75 1.03
C ARG A 78 -8.95 7.63 2.12
N LYS A 79 -8.12 8.41 2.84
CA LYS A 79 -8.60 9.34 3.87
C LYS A 79 -9.51 10.42 3.31
N ARG A 80 -9.24 10.87 2.07
CA ARG A 80 -10.06 11.87 1.35
C ARG A 80 -11.27 11.27 0.64
N ARG A 81 -11.49 9.95 0.71
CA ARG A 81 -12.55 9.23 -0.03
C ARG A 81 -12.52 9.48 -1.54
N GLN A 82 -11.34 9.73 -2.10
CA GLN A 82 -11.13 9.87 -3.55
C GLN A 82 -10.96 8.48 -4.17
N TRP A 83 -12.05 7.70 -4.19
CA TRP A 83 -12.03 6.28 -4.54
C TRP A 83 -11.65 6.05 -6.00
N THR A 84 -12.18 6.84 -6.93
CA THR A 84 -11.86 6.74 -8.35
C THR A 84 -10.36 6.94 -8.62
N GLN A 85 -9.74 7.99 -8.06
CA GLN A 85 -8.31 8.24 -8.22
C GLN A 85 -7.47 7.18 -7.51
N LEU A 86 -7.93 6.68 -6.35
CA LEU A 86 -7.27 5.58 -5.66
C LEU A 86 -7.25 4.33 -6.53
N ILE A 87 -8.37 3.98 -7.16
CA ILE A 87 -8.46 2.84 -8.09
C ILE A 87 -7.48 3.02 -9.24
N GLN A 88 -7.44 4.21 -9.85
CA GLN A 88 -6.55 4.50 -10.98
C GLN A 88 -5.07 4.35 -10.59
N VAL A 89 -4.64 4.95 -9.47
CA VAL A 89 -3.25 4.83 -9.00
C VAL A 89 -2.89 3.39 -8.66
N ALA A 90 -3.77 2.67 -7.96
CA ALA A 90 -3.51 1.29 -7.57
C ALA A 90 -3.44 0.35 -8.78
N LYS A 91 -4.36 0.49 -9.76
CA LYS A 91 -4.31 -0.28 -11.01
C LYS A 91 -3.07 0.05 -11.83
N TRP A 92 -2.68 1.32 -11.89
CA TRP A 92 -1.44 1.73 -12.55
C TRP A 92 -0.22 1.08 -11.89
N MET A 93 -0.13 1.11 -10.56
CA MET A 93 0.95 0.44 -9.82
C MET A 93 1.03 -1.05 -10.17
N LEU A 94 -0.10 -1.75 -10.12
CA LEU A 94 -0.16 -3.18 -10.47
C LEU A 94 0.25 -3.43 -11.93
N GLY A 95 -0.16 -2.56 -12.85
CA GLY A 95 0.25 -2.63 -14.27
C GLY A 95 1.75 -2.42 -14.50
N LYS A 96 2.45 -1.77 -13.57
CA LYS A 96 3.92 -1.66 -13.56
C LYS A 96 4.62 -2.83 -12.83
N GLY A 97 3.86 -3.84 -12.40
CA GLY A 97 4.37 -4.95 -11.59
C GLY A 97 4.68 -4.56 -10.14
N GLN A 98 4.22 -3.39 -9.69
CA GLN A 98 4.51 -2.85 -8.37
C GLN A 98 3.30 -2.94 -7.45
N GLY A 99 3.54 -3.09 -6.15
CA GLY A 99 2.47 -3.07 -5.15
C GLY A 99 1.51 -4.26 -5.23
N ALA A 100 1.90 -5.39 -5.84
CA ALA A 100 1.17 -6.66 -5.81
C ALA A 100 1.23 -7.30 -4.41
N THR A 101 0.56 -6.67 -3.44
CA THR A 101 0.51 -7.11 -2.04
C THR A 101 -0.92 -7.30 -1.59
N MET A 102 -1.15 -8.17 -0.60
CA MET A 102 -2.47 -8.38 0.01
C MET A 102 -3.11 -7.09 0.53
N GLY A 103 -2.29 -6.15 1.03
CA GLY A 103 -2.76 -4.84 1.46
C GLY A 103 -3.28 -3.97 0.31
N THR A 104 -2.60 -3.98 -0.83
CA THR A 104 -3.06 -3.26 -2.04
C THR A 104 -4.34 -3.88 -2.59
N TYR A 105 -4.41 -5.21 -2.65
CA TYR A 105 -5.61 -5.91 -3.12
C TYR A 105 -6.83 -5.61 -2.27
N GLY A 106 -6.70 -5.69 -0.94
CA GLY A 106 -7.84 -5.36 -0.08
C GLY A 106 -8.19 -3.88 -0.05
N LEU A 107 -7.22 -2.99 -0.32
CA LEU A 107 -7.50 -1.57 -0.54
C LEU A 107 -8.29 -1.35 -1.84
N LEU A 108 -7.95 -2.05 -2.93
CA LEU A 108 -8.68 -2.00 -4.19
C LEU A 108 -10.10 -2.56 -4.04
N LEU A 109 -10.27 -3.70 -3.35
CA LEU A 109 -11.60 -4.26 -3.07
C LEU A 109 -12.47 -3.27 -2.29
N LEU A 110 -11.91 -2.64 -1.24
CA LEU A 110 -12.62 -1.57 -0.53
C LEU A 110 -12.97 -0.41 -1.46
N ALA A 111 -12.04 0.02 -2.32
CA ALA A 111 -12.31 1.15 -3.20
C ALA A 111 -13.39 0.83 -4.23
N PHE A 112 -13.43 -0.38 -4.79
CA PHE A 112 -14.49 -0.81 -5.69
C PHE A 112 -15.84 -0.90 -5.00
N ASP A 113 -15.89 -1.38 -3.75
CA ASP A 113 -17.11 -1.39 -2.95
C ASP A 113 -17.68 0.02 -2.82
N MET A 114 -16.83 0.98 -2.42
CA MET A 114 -17.23 2.37 -2.20
C MET A 114 -17.48 3.18 -3.49
N ASP A 115 -16.92 2.77 -4.62
CA ASP A 115 -17.11 3.38 -5.95
C ASP A 115 -18.22 2.67 -6.75
N HIS A 116 -18.95 1.73 -6.13
CA HIS A 116 -20.03 0.93 -6.72
C HIS A 116 -19.65 0.13 -7.97
N ARG A 117 -18.46 -0.49 -7.97
CA ARG A 117 -17.89 -1.25 -9.09
C ARG A 117 -17.74 -2.73 -8.75
N ALA A 118 -18.85 -3.37 -8.42
CA ALA A 118 -18.90 -4.77 -7.98
C ALA A 118 -18.28 -5.74 -9.00
N ASP A 119 -18.57 -5.56 -10.29
CA ASP A 119 -18.05 -6.44 -11.35
C ASP A 119 -16.51 -6.45 -11.38
N GLU A 120 -15.89 -5.30 -11.18
CA GLU A 120 -14.44 -5.18 -11.14
C GLU A 120 -13.85 -5.77 -9.86
N ALA A 121 -14.56 -5.67 -8.75
CA ALA A 121 -14.18 -6.35 -7.52
C ALA A 121 -14.23 -7.88 -7.68
N VAL A 122 -15.26 -8.42 -8.34
CA VAL A 122 -15.39 -9.85 -8.66
C VAL A 122 -14.23 -10.30 -9.55
N MET A 123 -13.92 -9.55 -10.61
CA MET A 123 -12.79 -9.84 -11.49
C MET A 123 -11.46 -9.85 -10.74
N LEU A 124 -11.23 -8.85 -9.88
CA LEU A 124 -10.02 -8.78 -9.05
C LEU A 124 -9.94 -9.96 -8.08
N TRP A 125 -11.06 -10.32 -7.43
CA TRP A 125 -11.13 -11.43 -6.49
C TRP A 125 -10.79 -12.77 -7.15
N ASN A 126 -11.35 -13.04 -8.34
CA ASN A 126 -11.02 -14.23 -9.10
C ASN A 126 -9.54 -14.29 -9.48
N MET A 127 -8.96 -13.16 -9.91
CA MET A 127 -7.52 -13.09 -10.18
C MET A 127 -6.68 -13.43 -8.94
N ILE A 128 -7.03 -12.87 -7.77
CA ILE A 128 -6.31 -13.14 -6.51
C ILE A 128 -6.38 -14.62 -6.16
N LEU A 129 -7.56 -15.24 -6.28
CA LEU A 129 -7.78 -16.66 -6.00
C LEU A 129 -6.93 -17.58 -6.89
N HIS A 130 -6.83 -17.27 -8.19
CA HIS A 130 -6.03 -18.07 -9.12
C HIS A 130 -4.53 -17.86 -8.91
N THR A 131 -4.11 -16.65 -8.53
CA THR A 131 -2.68 -16.31 -8.40
C THR A 131 -2.11 -16.70 -7.03
N HIS A 132 -2.91 -16.59 -5.96
CA HIS A 132 -2.45 -16.74 -4.57
C HIS A 132 -3.20 -17.88 -3.88
N THR A 133 -2.88 -19.11 -4.27
CA THR A 133 -3.62 -20.32 -3.86
C THR A 133 -3.33 -20.79 -2.42
N ARG A 134 -2.20 -20.38 -1.81
CA ARG A 134 -1.74 -20.94 -0.52
C ARG A 134 -1.99 -20.06 0.72
N SER A 135 -2.32 -18.78 0.57
CA SER A 135 -2.42 -17.89 1.74
C SER A 135 -3.19 -16.60 1.47
N ILE A 136 -4.52 -16.70 1.34
CA ILE A 136 -5.40 -15.54 1.39
C ILE A 136 -5.80 -15.27 2.84
N SER A 137 -5.57 -14.04 3.31
CA SER A 137 -5.89 -13.67 4.69
C SER A 137 -7.41 -13.71 4.97
N LYS A 138 -7.80 -14.08 6.19
CA LYS A 138 -9.20 -14.03 6.68
C LYS A 138 -9.83 -12.65 6.48
N TRP A 139 -9.02 -11.58 6.59
CA TRP A 139 -9.45 -10.20 6.37
C TRP A 139 -9.93 -9.94 4.93
N LEU A 140 -9.28 -10.53 3.91
CA LEU A 140 -9.72 -10.41 2.52
C LEU A 140 -11.02 -11.18 2.27
N PHE A 141 -11.20 -12.34 2.89
CA PHE A 141 -12.47 -13.06 2.84
C PHE A 141 -13.60 -12.26 3.49
N SER A 142 -13.38 -11.69 4.67
CA SER A 142 -14.36 -10.79 5.31
C SER A 142 -14.67 -9.58 4.43
N ARG A 143 -13.65 -9.01 3.76
CA ARG A 143 -13.83 -7.90 2.83
C ARG A 143 -14.74 -8.26 1.66
N ILE A 144 -14.50 -9.39 1.00
CA ILE A 144 -15.27 -9.76 -0.19
C ILE A 144 -16.71 -10.14 0.16
N ILE A 145 -16.95 -10.77 1.32
CA ILE A 145 -18.30 -11.09 1.80
C ILE A 145 -19.08 -9.80 2.05
N SER A 146 -18.51 -8.83 2.76
CA SER A 146 -19.15 -7.53 3.01
C SER A 146 -19.46 -6.79 1.71
N LEU A 147 -18.54 -6.83 0.74
CA LEU A 147 -18.76 -6.25 -0.59
C LEU A 147 -19.95 -6.93 -1.27
N TYR A 148 -19.98 -8.25 -1.37
CA TYR A 148 -21.09 -8.94 -2.03
C TYR A 148 -22.43 -8.73 -1.33
N ASP A 149 -22.44 -8.60 -0.01
CA ASP A 149 -23.64 -8.27 0.75
C ASP A 149 -24.15 -6.86 0.41
N HIS A 150 -23.25 -5.85 0.40
CA HIS A 150 -23.60 -4.47 0.03
C HIS A 150 -24.15 -4.34 -1.39
N HIS A 151 -23.67 -5.18 -2.33
CA HIS A 151 -24.09 -5.17 -3.73
C HIS A 151 -25.19 -6.20 -4.04
N ASN A 152 -25.82 -6.81 -3.01
CA ASN A 152 -26.92 -7.77 -3.13
C ASN A 152 -26.59 -8.98 -4.03
N MET A 153 -25.42 -9.60 -3.83
CA MET A 153 -24.90 -10.72 -4.62
C MET A 153 -24.81 -12.04 -3.79
N PRO A 154 -25.94 -12.61 -3.32
CA PRO A 154 -25.93 -13.75 -2.40
C PRO A 154 -25.27 -15.01 -3.00
N ASP A 155 -25.42 -15.24 -4.30
CA ASP A 155 -24.81 -16.40 -4.98
C ASP A 155 -23.28 -16.38 -4.87
N LYS A 156 -22.68 -15.19 -4.93
CA LYS A 156 -21.22 -15.01 -4.80
C LYS A 156 -20.74 -15.21 -3.37
N ILE A 157 -21.58 -14.90 -2.38
CA ILE A 157 -21.29 -15.20 -0.98
C ILE A 157 -21.24 -16.71 -0.77
N ILE A 158 -22.23 -17.45 -1.29
CA ILE A 158 -22.27 -18.91 -1.23
C ILE A 158 -21.03 -19.53 -1.90
N GLU A 159 -20.64 -19.02 -3.08
CA GLU A 159 -19.44 -19.47 -3.80
C GLU A 159 -18.17 -19.36 -2.93
N VAL A 160 -18.02 -18.23 -2.21
CA VAL A 160 -16.88 -17.99 -1.32
C VAL A 160 -16.85 -18.99 -0.16
N PHE A 161 -17.98 -19.27 0.48
CA PHE A 161 -18.07 -20.25 1.56
C PHE A 161 -17.77 -21.67 1.09
N CYS A 162 -18.33 -22.10 -0.04
CA CYS A 162 -18.07 -23.43 -0.60
C CYS A 162 -16.59 -23.62 -0.97
N ARG A 163 -15.92 -22.57 -1.44
CA ARG A 163 -14.50 -22.63 -1.80
C ARG A 163 -13.61 -22.62 -0.55
N HIS A 164 -13.92 -21.82 0.47
CA HIS A 164 -13.18 -21.81 1.73
C HIS A 164 -13.31 -23.14 2.50
N GLY A 165 -14.51 -23.73 2.55
CA GLY A 165 -14.73 -25.05 3.13
C GLY A 165 -13.93 -26.16 2.44
N ARG A 166 -13.81 -26.12 1.10
CA ARG A 166 -12.96 -27.06 0.35
C ARG A 166 -11.46 -26.94 0.64
N VAL A 167 -10.98 -25.76 1.01
CA VAL A 167 -9.56 -25.56 1.40
C VAL A 167 -9.30 -26.16 2.79
N ILE A 168 -10.27 -26.07 3.70
CA ILE A 168 -10.16 -26.64 5.06
C ILE A 168 -10.30 -28.17 5.05
N CYS A 169 -11.16 -28.74 4.20
CA CYS A 169 -11.37 -30.19 4.14
C CYS A 169 -10.28 -30.97 3.37
N ASN A 170 -9.39 -30.31 2.64
CA ASN A 170 -8.29 -30.94 1.88
C ASN A 170 -6.88 -30.58 2.41
N SER A 171 -6.79 -30.03 3.63
CA SER A 171 -5.52 -29.66 4.28
C SER A 171 -5.21 -30.57 5.47
#